data_AF-A0A3N5ST14-F1
#
_entry.id   AF-A0A3N5ST14-F1
#
_cell.length_a   1.000
_cell.length_b   1.000
_cell.length_c   1.000
_cell.angle_alpha   90.00
_cell.angle_beta   90.00
_cell.angle_gamma   90.00
#
_symmetry.space_group_name_H-M   'P 1'
#
loop_
_entity.id
_entity.type
_entity.pdbx_description
1 polymer ?
#
loop_
_entity_poly.entity_id
_entity_poly.type
_entity_poly.pdbx_seq_one_letter_code
_entity_poly.pdbx_strand_id
1 'polypeptide(L)'
;MNLSDSSQPATPQLPLPGRQFQRFVFVFHAAFLSALVLLLWSHWQRPGFAWNGTELLLSVLVLVQVVLYIAFFAWPAPEEVLRERWAFYFPVSFALWFITWRLEPNFEWMVLGYLGQLLGAVRPRFSLPGTAAVFALYLPAKLGWEGLARLGLQEWLGYGAMAVVWTALGLFLHRLTITSGERAKLIQKLEAAHKELELARERDTELAALRERERLARELHDSLGHGLVTLTVQLEAAQRLYAVDPVRAAGLMEEMKRLTRTSMAQLRRSLAGLRAPGLAERPLRKALEEHCAEVANRTGLKVSCELVEGLERLSPAVAEVLWRVAQEGLANAERHSRAGAARVSIQTEADSMSGGSPQV
;
A
#
# COMPACT_ATOMS: atom_id res chain seq x y z
N MET A 1 30.47 17.40 9.51
CA MET A 1 29.62 18.60 9.46
C MET A 1 29.15 18.80 8.02
N ASN A 2 27.99 18.23 7.69
CA ASN A 2 26.99 18.76 6.74
C ASN A 2 25.86 17.73 6.65
N LEU A 3 24.93 17.85 7.59
CA LEU A 3 23.59 17.28 7.50
C LEU A 3 22.73 18.40 6.92
N SER A 4 22.40 18.35 5.65
CA SER A 4 21.29 19.11 5.07
C SER A 4 20.21 18.10 4.68
N ASP A 5 19.46 17.70 5.70
CA ASP A 5 18.20 16.98 5.59
C ASP A 5 17.18 17.95 4.96
N SER A 6 16.96 17.81 3.65
CA SER A 6 15.89 18.50 2.95
C SER A 6 14.63 17.64 3.01
N SER A 7 14.04 17.54 4.20
CA SER A 7 12.71 16.99 4.41
C SER A 7 11.67 17.97 3.84
N GLN A 8 11.50 17.99 2.52
CA GLN A 8 10.31 18.58 1.92
C GLN A 8 9.10 17.74 2.37
N PRO A 9 8.03 18.35 2.91
CA PRO A 9 6.83 17.60 3.22
C PRO A 9 6.25 17.07 1.92
N ALA A 10 6.33 15.75 1.73
CA ALA A 10 5.69 15.08 0.62
C ALA A 10 4.20 15.42 0.66
N THR A 11 3.74 16.23 -0.29
CA THR A 11 2.31 16.49 -0.47
C THR A 11 1.58 15.16 -0.53
N PRO A 12 0.63 14.88 0.37
CA PRO A 12 -0.02 13.58 0.43
C PRO A 12 -0.67 13.29 -0.93
N GLN A 13 -0.14 12.30 -1.63
CA GLN A 13 -0.66 11.90 -2.93
C GLN A 13 -2.03 11.26 -2.68
N LEU A 14 -3.09 12.03 -2.94
CA LEU A 14 -4.44 11.50 -2.91
C LEU A 14 -4.57 10.40 -3.97
N PRO A 15 -5.26 9.28 -3.68
CA PRO A 15 -5.51 8.23 -4.66
C PRO A 15 -6.22 8.81 -5.88
N LEU A 16 -6.03 8.17 -7.04
CA LEU A 16 -6.53 8.65 -8.35
C LEU A 16 -7.98 9.17 -8.36
N PRO A 17 -8.97 8.54 -7.67
CA PRO A 17 -10.33 9.07 -7.58
C PRO A 17 -10.41 10.43 -6.85
N GLY A 18 -9.60 10.62 -5.80
CA GLY A 18 -9.53 11.87 -5.03
C GLY A 18 -8.89 13.02 -5.80
N ARG A 19 -7.86 12.73 -6.62
CA ARG A 19 -7.25 13.73 -7.53
C ARG A 19 -8.22 14.20 -8.61
N GLN A 20 -8.95 13.27 -9.23
CA GLN A 20 -9.98 13.62 -10.21
C GLN A 20 -11.12 14.43 -9.58
N PHE A 21 -11.51 14.07 -8.37
CA PHE A 21 -12.51 14.81 -7.62
C PHE A 21 -12.06 16.24 -7.27
N GLN A 22 -10.82 16.42 -6.81
CA GLN A 22 -10.28 17.77 -6.57
C GLN A 22 -10.22 18.61 -7.84
N ARG A 23 -9.86 18.01 -8.98
CA ARG A 23 -9.92 18.71 -10.28
C ARG A 23 -11.33 19.12 -10.65
N PHE A 24 -12.32 18.24 -10.44
CA PHE A 24 -13.73 18.56 -10.66
C PHE A 24 -14.20 19.74 -9.78
N VAL A 25 -13.87 19.71 -8.49
CA VAL A 25 -14.19 20.79 -7.55
C VAL A 25 -13.52 22.09 -7.98
N PHE A 26 -12.25 22.05 -8.37
CA PHE A 26 -11.53 23.21 -8.89
C PHE A 26 -12.20 23.76 -10.17
N VAL A 27 -12.56 22.89 -11.12
CA VAL A 27 -13.27 23.29 -12.35
C VAL A 27 -14.61 23.94 -12.02
N PHE A 28 -15.35 23.40 -11.04
CA PHE A 28 -16.59 24.00 -10.59
C PHE A 28 -16.37 25.40 -10.00
N HIS A 29 -15.34 25.58 -9.15
CA HIS A 29 -14.99 26.89 -8.60
C HIS A 29 -14.64 27.90 -9.70
N ALA A 30 -13.79 27.50 -10.65
CA ALA A 30 -13.40 28.34 -11.77
C ALA A 30 -14.58 28.69 -12.66
N ALA A 31 -15.46 27.73 -12.97
CA ALA A 31 -16.65 27.95 -13.79
C ALA A 31 -17.63 28.91 -13.12
N PHE A 32 -17.88 28.77 -11.81
CA PHE A 32 -18.79 29.64 -11.07
C PHE A 32 -18.30 31.09 -11.04
N LEU A 33 -17.03 31.31 -10.69
CA LEU A 33 -16.43 32.65 -10.67
C LEU A 33 -16.39 33.26 -12.07
N SER A 34 -16.03 32.46 -13.08
CA SER A 34 -16.01 32.92 -14.47
C SER A 34 -17.42 33.32 -14.93
N ALA A 35 -18.45 32.57 -14.57
CA ALA A 35 -19.82 32.88 -14.95
C ALA A 35 -20.32 34.20 -14.33
N LEU A 36 -20.00 34.49 -13.06
CA LEU A 36 -20.33 35.77 -12.43
C LEU A 36 -19.69 36.95 -13.19
N VAL A 37 -18.40 36.84 -13.52
CA VAL A 37 -17.66 37.89 -14.23
C VAL A 37 -18.14 38.04 -15.68
N LEU A 38 -18.37 36.93 -16.38
CA LEU A 38 -18.83 36.95 -17.78
C LEU A 38 -20.24 37.50 -17.91
N LEU A 39 -21.15 37.19 -16.97
CA LEU A 39 -22.49 37.75 -16.97
C LEU A 39 -22.46 39.26 -16.74
N LEU A 40 -21.66 39.73 -15.77
CA LEU A 40 -21.48 41.17 -15.54
C LEU A 40 -20.85 41.87 -16.75
N TRP A 41 -19.80 41.29 -17.33
CA TRP A 41 -19.19 41.80 -18.54
C TRP A 41 -20.22 41.88 -19.68
N SER A 42 -20.99 40.82 -19.90
CA SER A 42 -22.00 40.77 -20.97
C SER A 42 -23.06 41.85 -20.81
N HIS A 43 -23.40 42.20 -19.57
CA HIS A 43 -24.34 43.25 -19.24
C HIS A 43 -23.79 44.63 -19.65
N TRP A 44 -22.51 44.91 -19.37
CA TRP A 44 -21.86 46.17 -19.77
C TRP A 44 -21.72 46.35 -21.28
N GLN A 45 -21.75 45.26 -22.05
CA GLN A 45 -21.65 45.30 -23.52
C GLN A 45 -23.00 45.57 -24.21
N ARG A 46 -24.08 45.76 -23.45
CA ARG A 46 -25.41 45.99 -24.03
C ARG A 46 -25.49 47.34 -24.76
N PRO A 47 -26.20 47.41 -25.90
CA PRO A 47 -26.44 48.68 -26.57
C PRO A 47 -27.14 49.67 -25.64
N GLY A 48 -26.62 50.89 -25.53
CA GLY A 48 -27.17 51.92 -24.64
C GLY A 48 -26.74 51.83 -23.17
N PHE A 49 -25.74 51.00 -22.86
CA PHE A 49 -25.13 51.00 -21.52
C PHE A 49 -24.56 52.38 -21.17
N ALA A 50 -24.92 52.86 -19.97
CA ALA A 50 -24.36 54.07 -19.38
C ALA A 50 -24.26 53.89 -17.87
N TRP A 51 -23.13 54.31 -17.29
CA TRP A 51 -22.93 54.23 -15.85
C TRP A 51 -23.98 55.06 -15.09
N ASN A 52 -24.72 54.38 -14.22
CA ASN A 52 -25.70 54.98 -13.31
C ASN A 52 -25.64 54.26 -11.94
N GLY A 53 -26.46 54.71 -10.98
CA GLY A 53 -26.47 54.12 -9.63
C GLY A 53 -26.82 52.63 -9.60
N THR A 54 -27.69 52.16 -10.50
CA THR A 54 -28.07 50.74 -10.62
C THR A 54 -26.92 49.89 -11.16
N GLU A 55 -26.21 50.39 -12.18
CA GLU A 55 -25.03 49.71 -12.73
C GLU A 55 -23.90 49.58 -11.71
N LEU A 56 -23.67 50.64 -10.94
CA LEU A 56 -22.71 50.63 -9.84
C LEU A 56 -23.12 49.62 -8.76
N LEU A 57 -24.39 49.61 -8.37
CA LEU A 57 -24.93 48.68 -7.39
C LEU A 57 -24.78 47.22 -7.86
N LEU A 58 -25.15 46.91 -9.11
CA LEU A 58 -25.00 45.57 -9.68
C LEU A 58 -23.53 45.10 -9.65
N SER A 59 -22.61 45.99 -10.04
CA SER A 59 -21.17 45.71 -10.05
C SER A 59 -20.64 45.43 -8.64
N VAL A 60 -21.07 46.23 -7.65
CA VAL A 60 -20.70 46.02 -6.23
C VAL A 60 -21.28 44.72 -5.70
N LEU A 61 -22.53 44.38 -6.01
CA LEU A 61 -23.16 43.13 -5.57
C LEU A 61 -22.43 41.90 -6.12
N VAL A 62 -22.01 41.93 -7.39
CA VAL A 62 -21.22 40.84 -7.99
C VAL A 62 -19.83 40.77 -7.34
N LEU A 63 -19.17 41.91 -7.09
CA LEU A 63 -17.89 41.94 -6.40
C LEU A 63 -17.99 41.34 -4.99
N VAL A 64 -19.02 41.70 -4.23
CA VAL A 64 -19.28 41.13 -2.89
C VAL A 64 -19.51 39.62 -2.98
N GLN A 65 -20.25 39.13 -3.98
CA GLN A 65 -20.43 37.69 -4.19
C GLN A 65 -19.09 36.98 -4.47
N VAL A 66 -18.23 37.54 -5.33
CA VAL A 66 -16.89 36.98 -5.61
C VAL A 66 -16.02 36.96 -4.36
N VAL A 67 -15.99 38.06 -3.60
CA VAL A 67 -15.20 38.16 -2.36
C VAL A 67 -15.69 37.16 -1.32
N LEU A 68 -17.01 37.07 -1.11
CA LEU A 68 -17.60 36.08 -0.20
C LEU A 68 -17.28 34.66 -0.66
N TYR A 69 -17.39 34.36 -1.95
CA TYR A 69 -17.07 33.04 -2.49
C TYR A 69 -15.63 32.64 -2.17
N ILE A 70 -14.67 33.52 -2.48
CA ILE A 70 -13.25 33.27 -2.25
C ILE A 70 -12.98 33.12 -0.74
N ALA A 71 -13.52 34.03 0.08
CA ALA A 71 -13.35 33.98 1.53
C ALA A 71 -13.91 32.70 2.16
N PHE A 72 -14.98 32.11 1.60
CA PHE A 72 -15.67 30.96 2.15
C PHE A 72 -15.31 29.60 1.52
N PHE A 73 -14.77 29.57 0.30
CA PHE A 73 -14.37 28.32 -0.36
C PHE A 73 -12.86 28.20 -0.62
N ALA A 74 -12.13 29.31 -0.82
CA ALA A 74 -10.69 29.24 -1.10
C ALA A 74 -9.84 29.12 0.18
N TRP A 75 -10.32 29.63 1.31
CA TRP A 75 -9.60 29.53 2.57
C TRP A 75 -10.04 28.30 3.39
N PRO A 76 -9.14 27.38 3.75
CA PRO A 76 -9.49 26.24 4.60
C PRO A 76 -9.87 26.73 6.01
N ALA A 77 -10.98 26.21 6.56
CA ALA A 77 -11.41 26.51 7.93
C ALA A 77 -11.49 25.21 8.76
N PRO A 78 -11.25 25.27 10.07
CA PRO A 78 -11.44 24.14 10.98
C PRO A 78 -12.88 23.61 10.92
N GLU A 79 -13.07 22.30 11.09
CA GLU A 79 -14.41 21.67 11.04
C GLU A 79 -15.40 22.27 12.05
N GLU A 80 -14.88 22.73 13.18
CA GLU A 80 -15.63 23.34 14.28
C GLU A 80 -16.39 24.60 13.84
N VAL A 81 -15.81 25.41 12.94
CA VAL A 81 -16.37 26.69 12.49
C VAL A 81 -17.17 26.53 11.20
N LEU A 82 -17.07 25.37 10.50
CA LEU A 82 -17.76 25.15 9.22
C LEU A 82 -19.28 25.31 9.33
N ARG A 83 -19.89 24.96 10.47
CA ARG A 83 -21.34 25.11 10.64
C ARG A 83 -21.77 26.57 10.59
N GLU A 84 -21.11 27.42 11.37
CA GLU A 84 -21.38 28.86 11.43
C GLU A 84 -21.04 29.52 10.09
N ARG A 85 -19.92 29.10 9.50
CA ARG A 85 -19.48 29.52 8.17
C ARG A 85 -20.56 29.31 7.12
N TRP A 86 -21.14 28.11 7.02
CA TRP A 86 -22.21 27.82 6.05
C TRP A 86 -23.54 28.46 6.41
N ALA A 87 -23.86 28.58 7.71
CA ALA A 87 -25.06 29.24 8.19
C ALA A 87 -25.09 30.74 7.85
N PHE A 88 -23.93 31.39 7.76
CA PHE A 88 -23.80 32.76 7.29
C PHE A 88 -23.77 32.83 5.76
N TYR A 89 -22.89 32.06 5.12
CA TYR A 89 -22.61 32.15 3.70
C TYR A 89 -23.84 31.94 2.82
N PHE A 90 -24.61 30.87 3.04
CA PHE A 90 -25.69 30.51 2.14
C PHE A 90 -26.85 31.53 2.17
N PRO A 91 -27.40 31.92 3.32
CA PRO A 91 -28.46 32.94 3.35
C PRO A 91 -28.03 34.26 2.73
N VAL A 92 -26.82 34.73 3.03
CA VAL A 92 -26.29 35.99 2.48
C VAL A 92 -26.09 35.88 0.97
N SER A 93 -25.47 34.80 0.49
CA SER A 93 -25.19 34.61 -0.93
C SER A 93 -26.47 34.42 -1.75
N PHE A 94 -27.47 33.70 -1.22
CA PHE A 94 -28.78 33.60 -1.87
C PHE A 94 -29.52 34.94 -1.89
N ALA A 95 -29.43 35.74 -0.83
CA ALA A 95 -30.02 37.08 -0.82
C ALA A 95 -29.36 38.00 -1.85
N LEU A 96 -28.02 38.01 -1.92
CA LEU A 96 -27.27 38.77 -2.92
C LEU A 96 -27.62 38.33 -4.33
N TRP A 97 -27.63 37.02 -4.58
CA TRP A 97 -28.05 36.45 -5.85
C TRP A 97 -29.46 36.89 -6.24
N PHE A 98 -30.41 36.78 -5.31
CA PHE A 98 -31.80 37.15 -5.55
C PHE A 98 -31.90 38.62 -5.93
N ILE A 99 -31.23 39.52 -5.21
CA ILE A 99 -31.19 40.95 -5.54
C ILE A 99 -30.56 41.16 -6.93
N THR A 100 -29.43 40.52 -7.24
CA THR A 100 -28.80 40.66 -8.57
C THR A 100 -29.68 40.13 -9.70
N TRP A 101 -30.40 39.04 -9.49
CA TRP A 101 -31.36 38.51 -10.46
C TRP A 101 -32.55 39.45 -10.67
N ARG A 102 -33.02 40.10 -9.60
CA ARG A 102 -34.09 41.12 -9.70
C ARG A 102 -33.64 42.37 -10.46
N LEU A 103 -32.36 42.74 -10.37
CA LEU A 103 -31.78 43.85 -11.13
C LEU A 103 -31.46 43.47 -12.58
N GLU A 104 -30.95 42.25 -12.79
CA GLU A 104 -30.47 41.79 -14.08
C GLU A 104 -30.87 40.31 -14.32
N PRO A 105 -31.87 40.04 -15.18
CA PRO A 105 -32.44 38.70 -15.36
C PRO A 105 -31.44 37.62 -15.79
N ASN A 106 -30.34 37.98 -16.46
CA ASN A 106 -29.35 37.00 -16.91
C ASN A 106 -28.65 36.27 -15.74
N PHE A 107 -28.66 36.84 -14.53
CA PHE A 107 -28.13 36.19 -13.33
C PHE A 107 -29.02 35.06 -12.79
N GLU A 108 -30.21 34.82 -13.36
CA GLU A 108 -31.09 33.72 -12.97
C GLU A 108 -30.34 32.37 -12.94
N TRP A 109 -29.54 32.12 -13.97
CA TRP A 109 -28.79 30.87 -14.15
C TRP A 109 -27.76 30.60 -13.04
N MET A 110 -27.37 31.62 -12.28
CA MET A 110 -26.47 31.45 -11.13
C MET A 110 -27.11 30.66 -9.98
N VAL A 111 -28.44 30.51 -9.96
CA VAL A 111 -29.13 29.65 -9.00
C VAL A 111 -28.59 28.22 -9.01
N LEU A 112 -28.20 27.72 -10.20
CA LEU A 112 -27.65 26.36 -10.35
C LEU A 112 -26.28 26.25 -9.66
N GLY A 113 -25.45 27.28 -9.78
CA GLY A 113 -24.18 27.38 -9.07
C GLY A 113 -24.37 27.37 -7.56
N TYR A 114 -25.31 28.19 -7.06
CA TYR A 114 -25.59 28.27 -5.62
C TYR A 114 -26.21 26.98 -5.05
N LEU A 115 -27.12 26.33 -5.78
CA LEU A 115 -27.66 25.03 -5.38
C LEU A 115 -26.59 23.94 -5.40
N GLY A 116 -25.71 23.93 -6.41
CA GLY A 116 -24.57 23.01 -6.45
C GLY A 116 -23.63 23.19 -5.25
N GLN A 117 -23.34 24.44 -4.86
CA GLN A 117 -22.57 24.74 -3.65
C GLN A 117 -23.26 24.25 -2.37
N LEU A 118 -24.57 24.49 -2.23
CA LEU A 118 -25.35 24.10 -1.07
C LEU A 118 -25.37 22.58 -0.90
N LEU A 119 -25.61 21.85 -1.98
CA LEU A 119 -25.65 20.38 -1.99
C LEU A 119 -24.26 19.75 -1.79
N GLY A 120 -23.21 20.39 -2.29
CA GLY A 120 -21.83 19.90 -2.16
C GLY A 120 -21.21 20.18 -0.79
N ALA A 121 -21.40 21.39 -0.25
CA ALA A 121 -20.72 21.84 0.97
C ALA A 121 -21.44 21.47 2.27
N VAL A 122 -22.76 21.32 2.22
CA VAL A 122 -23.59 21.12 3.41
C VAL A 122 -24.15 19.70 3.46
N ARG A 123 -24.21 19.11 4.67
CA ARG A 123 -24.79 17.79 4.89
C ARG A 123 -26.25 17.70 4.37
N PRO A 124 -26.67 16.55 3.80
CA PRO A 124 -28.02 16.35 3.25
C PRO A 124 -29.18 16.78 4.14
N ARG A 125 -29.06 16.56 5.46
CA ARG A 125 -30.07 16.97 6.45
C ARG A 125 -30.39 18.48 6.46
N PHE A 126 -29.48 19.31 5.97
CA PHE A 126 -29.65 20.77 5.89
C PHE A 126 -29.72 21.28 4.44
N SER A 127 -29.00 20.65 3.51
CA SER A 127 -29.05 21.06 2.10
C SER A 127 -30.38 20.73 1.43
N LEU A 128 -31.08 19.67 1.85
CA LEU A 128 -32.41 19.34 1.32
C LEU A 128 -33.48 20.38 1.70
N PRO A 129 -33.69 20.74 3.00
CA PRO A 129 -34.59 21.83 3.35
C PRO A 129 -34.17 23.17 2.74
N GLY A 130 -32.86 23.46 2.68
CA GLY A 130 -32.35 24.69 2.06
C GLY A 130 -32.68 24.76 0.56
N THR A 131 -32.51 23.65 -0.17
CA THR A 131 -32.88 23.56 -1.60
C THR A 131 -34.38 23.76 -1.77
N ALA A 132 -35.20 23.13 -0.95
CA ALA A 132 -36.66 23.32 -0.97
C ALA A 132 -37.05 24.78 -0.70
N ALA A 133 -36.39 25.44 0.27
CA ALA A 133 -36.61 26.85 0.57
C ALA A 133 -36.23 27.75 -0.62
N VAL A 134 -35.13 27.48 -1.30
CA VAL A 134 -34.72 28.21 -2.51
C VAL A 134 -35.77 28.06 -3.61
N PHE A 135 -36.26 26.85 -3.88
CA PHE A 135 -37.34 26.64 -4.86
C PHE A 135 -38.65 27.33 -4.45
N ALA A 136 -39.01 27.26 -3.16
CA ALA A 136 -40.22 27.89 -2.63
C ALA A 136 -40.19 29.42 -2.74
N LEU A 137 -39.01 30.04 -2.71
CA LEU A 137 -38.83 31.48 -2.93
C LEU A 137 -38.70 31.82 -4.42
N TYR A 138 -37.99 30.99 -5.18
CA TYR A 138 -37.70 31.20 -6.60
C TYR A 138 -38.95 31.09 -7.48
N LEU A 139 -39.79 30.07 -7.31
CA LEU A 139 -40.96 29.85 -8.17
C LEU A 139 -41.96 31.02 -8.12
N PRO A 140 -42.41 31.49 -6.94
CA PRO A 140 -43.31 32.64 -6.85
C PRO A 140 -42.66 33.93 -7.37
N ALA A 141 -41.36 34.12 -7.14
CA ALA A 141 -40.65 35.29 -7.65
C ALA A 141 -40.54 35.30 -9.18
N LYS A 142 -40.41 34.14 -9.82
CA LYS A 142 -40.31 33.98 -11.28
C LYS A 142 -41.66 34.09 -11.97
N LEU A 143 -42.67 33.39 -11.44
CA LEU A 143 -43.96 33.19 -12.11
C LEU A 143 -45.06 34.12 -11.59
N GLY A 144 -44.86 34.73 -10.42
CA GLY A 144 -45.92 35.42 -9.68
C GLY A 144 -46.95 34.43 -9.10
N TRP A 145 -47.77 34.90 -8.15
CA TRP A 145 -48.81 34.08 -7.52
C TRP A 145 -49.87 33.61 -8.53
N GLU A 146 -50.27 34.49 -9.44
CA GLU A 146 -51.22 34.13 -10.50
C GLU A 146 -50.64 33.14 -11.51
N GLY A 147 -49.37 33.30 -11.90
CA GLY A 147 -48.72 32.35 -12.81
C GLY A 147 -48.55 30.99 -12.17
N LEU A 148 -48.25 30.94 -10.86
CA LEU A 148 -48.19 29.70 -10.10
C LEU A 148 -49.54 28.97 -10.06
N ALA A 149 -50.63 29.72 -9.88
CA ALA A 149 -51.99 29.18 -9.87
C ALA A 149 -52.44 28.65 -11.25
N ARG A 150 -51.82 29.13 -12.33
CA ARG A 150 -52.10 28.70 -13.71
C ARG A 150 -51.24 27.53 -14.18
N LEU A 151 -50.26 27.08 -13.38
CA LEU A 151 -49.43 25.93 -13.73
C LEU A 151 -50.28 24.66 -13.83
N GLY A 152 -50.21 23.99 -14.98
CA GLY A 152 -50.81 22.69 -15.18
C GLY A 152 -49.99 21.56 -14.57
N LEU A 153 -50.54 20.34 -14.63
CA LEU A 153 -49.87 19.15 -14.11
C LEU A 153 -48.52 18.89 -14.79
N GLN A 154 -48.40 19.17 -16.09
CA GLN A 154 -47.18 18.94 -16.86
C GLN A 154 -46.03 19.83 -16.38
N GLU A 155 -46.29 21.11 -16.12
CA GLU A 155 -45.29 22.05 -15.62
C GLU A 155 -44.87 21.69 -14.19
N TRP A 156 -45.82 21.34 -13.32
CA TRP A 156 -45.52 20.85 -11.97
C TRP A 156 -44.65 19.60 -11.99
N LEU A 157 -44.94 18.65 -12.87
CA LEU A 157 -44.11 17.46 -13.07
C LEU A 157 -42.71 17.83 -13.58
N GLY A 158 -42.60 18.81 -14.49
CA GLY A 158 -41.32 19.30 -14.99
C GLY A 158 -40.43 19.90 -13.89
N TYR A 159 -40.98 20.83 -13.09
CA TYR A 159 -40.24 21.43 -11.98
C TYR A 159 -39.91 20.41 -10.89
N GLY A 160 -40.85 19.51 -10.57
CA GLY A 160 -40.64 18.42 -9.63
C GLY A 160 -39.52 17.47 -10.06
N ALA A 161 -39.54 17.04 -11.33
CA ALA A 161 -38.49 16.20 -11.89
C ALA A 161 -37.12 16.89 -11.87
N MET A 162 -37.07 18.18 -12.21
CA MET A 162 -35.82 18.95 -12.14
C MET A 162 -35.29 19.03 -10.71
N ALA A 163 -36.14 19.29 -9.71
CA ALA A 163 -35.74 19.31 -8.31
C ALA A 163 -35.21 17.93 -7.84
N VAL A 164 -35.85 16.83 -8.26
CA VAL A 164 -35.39 15.46 -7.97
C VAL A 164 -34.03 15.19 -8.60
N VAL A 165 -33.84 15.52 -9.87
CA VAL A 165 -32.57 15.31 -10.59
C VAL A 165 -31.43 16.10 -9.93
N TRP A 166 -31.65 17.38 -9.62
CA TRP A 166 -30.63 18.21 -8.95
C TRP A 166 -30.30 17.68 -7.56
N THR A 167 -31.32 17.27 -6.81
CA THR A 167 -31.14 16.67 -5.48
C THR A 167 -30.34 15.37 -5.57
N ALA A 168 -30.69 14.48 -6.49
CA ALA A 168 -30.00 13.21 -6.71
C ALA A 168 -28.53 13.43 -7.10
N LEU A 169 -28.27 14.38 -8.01
CA LEU A 169 -26.92 14.78 -8.40
C LEU A 169 -26.12 15.31 -7.21
N GLY A 170 -26.73 16.17 -6.39
CA GLY A 170 -26.13 16.70 -5.17
C GLY A 170 -25.74 15.60 -4.17
N LEU A 171 -26.67 14.68 -3.90
CA LEU A 171 -26.42 13.53 -3.01
C LEU A 171 -25.34 12.61 -3.56
N PHE A 172 -25.32 12.38 -4.88
CA PHE A 172 -24.30 11.59 -5.55
C PHE A 172 -22.92 12.23 -5.41
N LEU A 173 -22.78 13.52 -5.70
CA LEU A 173 -21.54 14.28 -5.51
C LEU A 173 -21.09 14.26 -4.04
N HIS A 174 -22.01 14.44 -3.09
CA HIS A 174 -21.71 14.36 -1.67
C HIS A 174 -21.19 12.97 -1.27
N ARG A 175 -21.83 11.89 -1.72
CA ARG A 175 -21.34 10.52 -1.45
C ARG A 175 -19.97 10.27 -2.07
N LEU A 176 -19.72 10.76 -3.29
CA LEU A 176 -18.41 10.66 -3.92
C LEU A 176 -17.32 11.35 -3.09
N THR A 177 -17.59 12.54 -2.56
CA THR A 177 -16.62 13.29 -1.73
C THR A 177 -16.18 12.46 -0.52
N ILE A 178 -17.15 12.00 0.29
CA ILE A 178 -16.91 11.30 1.55
C ILE A 178 -16.23 9.96 1.30
N THR A 179 -16.79 9.17 0.38
CA THR A 179 -16.27 7.83 0.07
C THR A 179 -14.84 7.89 -0.46
N SER A 180 -14.51 8.90 -1.27
CA SER A 180 -13.15 9.07 -1.78
C SER A 180 -12.14 9.40 -0.66
N GLY A 181 -12.53 10.25 0.29
CA GLY A 181 -11.68 10.64 1.42
C GLY A 181 -11.44 9.49 2.40
N GLU A 182 -12.46 8.69 2.70
CA GLU A 182 -12.34 7.52 3.58
C GLU A 182 -11.44 6.44 2.95
N ARG A 183 -11.66 6.15 1.67
CA ARG A 183 -10.81 5.18 0.93
C ARG A 183 -9.36 5.64 0.88
N ALA A 184 -9.10 6.92 0.69
CA ALA A 184 -7.75 7.47 0.71
C ALA A 184 -7.06 7.26 2.07
N LYS A 185 -7.75 7.53 3.17
CA LYS A 185 -7.24 7.31 4.53
C LYS A 185 -6.96 5.82 4.78
N LEU A 186 -7.84 4.93 4.31
CA LEU A 186 -7.66 3.48 4.47
C LEU A 186 -6.46 2.96 3.69
N ILE A 187 -6.27 3.40 2.44
CA ILE A 187 -5.12 3.04 1.62
C ILE A 187 -3.82 3.49 2.30
N GLN A 188 -3.76 4.74 2.80
CA GLN A 188 -2.58 5.22 3.53
C GLN A 188 -2.29 4.41 4.80
N LYS A 189 -3.32 4.02 5.56
CA LYS A 189 -3.15 3.14 6.73
C LYS A 189 -2.64 1.76 6.35
N LEU A 190 -3.14 1.20 5.25
CA LEU A 190 -2.70 -0.09 4.73
C LEU A 190 -1.23 -0.03 4.29
N GLU A 191 -0.84 1.00 3.54
CA GLU A 191 0.54 1.21 3.10
C GLU A 191 1.50 1.38 4.29
N ALA A 192 1.11 2.16 5.31
CA ALA A 192 1.90 2.32 6.52
C ALA A 192 2.06 0.99 7.28
N ALA A 193 0.99 0.24 7.46
CA ALA A 193 1.03 -1.07 8.13
C ALA A 193 1.85 -2.09 7.35
N HIS A 194 1.77 -2.09 6.01
CA HIS A 194 2.58 -2.96 5.16
C HIS A 194 4.08 -2.68 5.35
N LYS A 195 4.46 -1.40 5.35
CA LYS A 195 5.85 -0.98 5.58
C LYS A 195 6.36 -1.35 6.97
N GLU A 196 5.53 -1.20 8.00
CA GLU A 196 5.88 -1.65 9.36
C GLU A 196 6.10 -3.16 9.43
N LEU A 197 5.27 -3.94 8.73
CA LEU A 197 5.39 -5.39 8.69
C LEU A 197 6.64 -5.85 7.91
N GLU A 198 7.01 -5.17 6.82
CA GLU A 198 8.26 -5.41 6.11
C GLU A 198 9.48 -5.15 7.02
N LEU A 199 9.51 -4.01 7.71
CA LEU A 199 10.59 -3.69 8.65
C LEU A 199 10.66 -4.68 9.82
N ALA A 200 9.52 -5.15 10.33
CA ALA A 200 9.48 -6.18 11.36
C ALA A 200 10.05 -7.51 10.86
N ARG A 201 9.68 -7.93 9.63
CA ARG A 201 10.23 -9.13 9.00
C ARG A 201 11.75 -9.05 8.77
N GLU A 202 12.25 -7.90 8.34
CA GLU A 202 13.70 -7.68 8.20
C GLU A 202 14.42 -7.86 9.54
N ARG A 203 13.87 -7.28 10.62
CA ARG A 203 14.43 -7.45 11.98
C ARG A 203 14.36 -8.89 12.46
N ASP A 204 13.26 -9.58 12.21
CA ASP A 204 13.10 -10.99 12.60
C ASP A 204 14.10 -11.90 11.86
N THR A 205 14.36 -11.64 10.58
CA THR A 205 15.36 -12.40 9.81
C THR A 205 16.78 -12.12 10.31
N GLU A 206 17.11 -10.88 10.65
CA GLU A 206 18.40 -10.52 11.26
C GLU A 206 18.58 -11.19 12.64
N LEU A 207 17.55 -11.13 13.50
CA LEU A 207 17.57 -11.77 14.81
C LEU A 207 17.65 -13.30 14.70
N ALA A 208 16.96 -13.91 13.74
CA ALA A 208 17.06 -15.34 13.48
C ALA A 208 18.49 -15.72 13.06
N ALA A 209 19.11 -14.94 12.17
CA ALA A 209 20.50 -15.16 11.75
C ALA A 209 21.49 -15.01 12.92
N LEU A 210 21.28 -14.04 13.82
CA LEU A 210 22.12 -13.86 15.01
C LEU A 210 21.97 -15.03 16.00
N ARG A 211 20.74 -15.47 16.28
CA ARG A 211 20.47 -16.64 17.13
C ARG A 211 21.11 -17.90 16.58
N GLU A 212 21.05 -18.09 15.26
CA GLU A 212 21.68 -19.24 14.63
C GLU A 212 23.20 -19.20 14.76
N ARG A 213 23.83 -18.03 14.55
CA ARG A 213 25.28 -17.85 14.80
C ARG A 213 25.65 -18.17 16.24
N GLU A 214 24.85 -17.75 17.22
CA GLU A 214 25.11 -18.01 18.63
C GLU A 214 24.97 -19.51 18.96
N ARG A 215 23.92 -20.16 18.43
CA ARG A 215 23.71 -21.60 18.55
C ARG A 215 24.91 -22.38 18.00
N LEU A 216 25.38 -22.01 16.81
CA LEU A 216 26.55 -22.62 16.17
C LEU A 216 27.82 -22.39 16.97
N ALA A 217 28.03 -21.18 17.50
CA ALA A 217 29.20 -20.89 18.34
C ALA A 217 29.24 -21.77 19.59
N ARG A 218 28.10 -21.99 20.25
CA ARG A 218 27.97 -22.92 21.39
C ARG A 218 28.25 -24.36 21.00
N GLU A 219 27.62 -24.85 19.92
CA GLU A 219 27.81 -26.22 19.44
C GLU A 219 29.28 -26.51 19.04
N LEU A 220 29.93 -25.53 18.42
CA LEU A 220 31.37 -25.58 18.11
C LEU A 220 32.23 -25.54 19.37
N HIS A 221 31.89 -24.71 20.36
CA HIS A 221 32.63 -24.61 21.61
C HIS A 221 32.54 -25.91 22.43
N ASP A 222 31.36 -26.50 22.54
CA ASP A 222 31.15 -27.74 23.31
C ASP A 222 31.90 -28.92 22.67
N SER A 223 31.83 -29.05 21.34
CA SER A 223 32.50 -30.13 20.61
C SER A 223 34.03 -29.98 20.61
N LEU A 224 34.57 -28.77 20.42
CA LEU A 224 36.00 -28.51 20.49
C LEU A 224 36.53 -28.58 21.92
N GLY A 225 35.82 -27.99 22.88
CA GLY A 225 36.20 -27.94 24.29
C GLY A 225 36.36 -29.35 24.86
N HIS A 226 35.39 -30.22 24.63
CA HIS A 226 35.45 -31.60 25.11
C HIS A 226 36.61 -32.39 24.48
N GLY A 227 36.84 -32.22 23.17
CA GLY A 227 37.94 -32.87 22.46
C GLY A 227 39.32 -32.41 22.96
N LEU A 228 39.49 -31.11 23.21
CA LEU A 228 40.74 -30.53 23.71
C LEU A 228 41.04 -30.94 25.15
N VAL A 229 40.03 -31.01 26.03
CA VAL A 229 40.19 -31.51 27.40
C VAL A 229 40.62 -32.98 27.37
N THR A 230 39.96 -33.80 26.56
CA THR A 230 40.30 -35.23 26.41
C THR A 230 41.73 -35.41 25.90
N LEU A 231 42.13 -34.62 24.90
CA LEU A 231 43.50 -34.62 24.38
C LEU A 231 44.53 -34.24 25.44
N THR A 232 44.24 -33.21 26.24
CA THR A 232 45.15 -32.75 27.30
C THR A 232 45.39 -33.85 28.34
N VAL A 233 44.32 -34.49 28.82
CA VAL A 233 44.40 -35.59 29.80
C VAL A 233 45.14 -36.81 29.22
N GLN A 234 44.87 -37.18 27.97
CA GLN A 234 45.58 -38.28 27.32
C GLN A 234 47.06 -37.95 27.08
N LEU A 235 47.41 -36.68 26.83
CA LEU A 235 48.79 -36.25 26.66
C LEU A 235 49.58 -36.36 27.96
N GLU A 236 48.99 -35.93 29.09
CA GLU A 236 49.59 -36.09 30.42
C GLU A 236 49.79 -37.57 30.79
N ALA A 237 48.80 -38.41 30.48
CA ALA A 237 48.89 -39.86 30.68
C ALA A 237 50.00 -40.48 29.83
N ALA A 238 50.11 -40.12 28.55
CA ALA A 238 51.17 -40.59 27.66
C ALA A 238 52.57 -40.16 28.16
N GLN A 239 52.73 -38.92 28.65
CA GLN A 239 54.00 -38.45 29.21
C GLN A 239 54.45 -39.25 30.43
N ARG A 240 53.53 -39.56 31.36
CA ARG A 240 53.83 -40.38 32.54
C ARG A 240 54.13 -41.84 32.15
N LEU A 241 53.39 -42.38 31.18
CA LEU A 241 53.54 -43.77 30.74
C LEU A 241 54.82 -44.00 29.93
N TYR A 242 55.34 -42.98 29.24
CA TYR A 242 56.54 -43.10 28.42
C TYR A 242 57.78 -43.59 29.18
N ALA A 243 57.92 -43.21 30.45
CA ALA A 243 59.03 -43.64 31.32
C ALA A 243 58.91 -45.09 31.81
N VAL A 244 57.72 -45.70 31.73
CA VAL A 244 57.41 -47.01 32.32
C VAL A 244 57.11 -48.06 31.25
N ASP A 245 56.33 -47.70 30.24
CA ASP A 245 55.91 -48.56 29.13
C ASP A 245 55.79 -47.73 27.82
N PRO A 246 56.92 -47.57 27.09
CA PRO A 246 56.96 -46.74 25.89
C PRO A 246 56.12 -47.31 24.73
N VAL A 247 55.90 -48.62 24.67
CA VAL A 247 55.07 -49.25 23.63
C VAL A 247 53.61 -48.85 23.82
N ARG A 248 53.12 -48.90 25.05
CA ARG A 248 51.74 -48.52 25.39
C ARG A 248 51.53 -47.00 25.29
N ALA A 249 52.55 -46.20 25.60
CA ALA A 249 52.55 -44.75 25.37
C ALA A 249 52.44 -44.40 23.87
N ALA A 250 53.15 -45.13 22.99
CA ALA A 250 53.04 -44.95 21.54
C ALA A 250 51.62 -45.27 21.02
N GLY A 251 50.97 -46.31 21.56
CA GLY A 251 49.57 -46.62 21.26
C GLY A 251 48.61 -45.48 21.64
N LEU A 252 48.79 -44.89 22.83
CA LEU A 252 47.99 -43.75 23.31
C LEU A 252 48.19 -42.50 22.44
N MET A 253 49.41 -42.25 21.98
CA MET A 253 49.74 -41.15 21.06
C MET A 253 49.06 -41.30 19.70
N GLU A 254 48.95 -42.53 19.18
CA GLU A 254 48.27 -42.77 17.90
C GLU A 254 46.75 -42.61 18.03
N GLU A 255 46.19 -42.96 19.19
CA GLU A 255 44.79 -42.71 19.52
C GLU A 255 44.47 -41.21 19.63
N MET A 256 45.34 -40.41 20.27
CA MET A 256 45.24 -38.94 20.29
C MET A 256 45.30 -38.32 18.89
N LYS A 257 46.20 -38.80 18.01
CA LYS A 257 46.25 -38.33 16.61
C LYS A 257 44.94 -38.62 15.88
N ARG A 258 44.37 -39.81 16.07
CA ARG A 258 43.10 -40.21 15.47
C ARG A 258 41.95 -39.35 15.98
N LEU A 259 41.90 -39.06 17.29
CA LEU A 259 40.91 -38.16 17.89
C LEU A 259 41.02 -36.75 17.29
N THR A 260 42.23 -36.19 17.26
CA THR A 260 42.51 -34.85 16.69
C THR A 260 42.08 -34.75 15.22
N ARG A 261 42.42 -35.75 14.40
CA ARG A 261 42.02 -35.80 12.99
C ARG A 261 40.50 -35.85 12.83
N THR A 262 39.82 -36.63 13.68
CA THR A 262 38.37 -36.77 13.65
C THR A 262 37.66 -35.46 14.06
N SER A 263 38.13 -34.81 15.13
CA SER A 263 37.58 -33.53 15.60
C SER A 263 37.82 -32.40 14.59
N MET A 264 39.00 -32.33 13.96
CA MET A 264 39.26 -31.37 12.88
C MET A 264 38.39 -31.61 11.64
N ALA A 265 38.10 -32.87 11.31
CA ALA A 265 37.18 -33.20 10.24
C ALA A 265 35.73 -32.81 10.58
N GLN A 266 35.29 -32.99 11.83
CA GLN A 266 33.98 -32.51 12.31
C GLN A 266 33.89 -30.98 12.22
N LEU A 267 34.89 -30.25 12.71
CA LEU A 267 34.94 -28.79 12.65
C LEU A 267 34.85 -28.26 11.22
N ARG A 268 35.64 -28.83 10.30
CA ARG A 268 35.61 -28.46 8.87
C ARG A 268 34.25 -28.72 8.24
N ARG A 269 33.54 -29.79 8.65
CA ARG A 269 32.18 -30.08 8.16
C ARG A 269 31.15 -29.07 8.66
N SER A 270 31.15 -28.77 9.95
CA SER A 270 30.24 -27.76 10.52
C SER A 270 30.46 -26.37 9.89
N LEU A 271 31.71 -26.02 9.57
CA LEU A 271 32.03 -24.79 8.85
C LEU A 271 31.73 -24.83 7.34
N ALA A 272 31.80 -26.01 6.70
CA ALA A 272 31.46 -26.17 5.29
C ALA A 272 29.95 -26.02 5.04
N GLY A 273 29.10 -26.57 5.92
CA GLY A 273 27.64 -26.36 5.86
C GLY A 273 27.23 -24.89 5.98
N LEU A 274 28.04 -24.07 6.67
CA LEU A 274 27.85 -22.63 6.80
C LEU A 274 28.35 -21.82 5.59
N ARG A 275 29.23 -22.40 4.78
CA ARG A 275 29.79 -21.77 3.57
C ARG A 275 29.18 -22.28 2.27
N ALA A 276 28.33 -23.32 2.32
CA ALA A 276 27.68 -23.85 1.14
C ALA A 276 26.87 -22.73 0.46
N PRO A 277 27.24 -22.32 -0.78
CA PRO A 277 26.47 -21.32 -1.49
C PRO A 277 25.03 -21.83 -1.66
N GLY A 278 24.07 -20.96 -1.36
CA GLY A 278 22.66 -21.24 -1.64
C GLY A 278 22.42 -21.40 -3.14
N LEU A 279 21.17 -21.67 -3.51
CA LEU A 279 20.77 -21.84 -4.90
C LEU A 279 20.97 -20.54 -5.72
N ALA A 280 20.93 -19.37 -5.06
CA ALA A 280 21.05 -18.05 -5.66
C ALA A 280 20.10 -17.90 -6.87
N GLU A 281 20.56 -17.36 -8.00
CA GLU A 281 19.76 -17.24 -9.23
C GLU A 281 19.80 -18.51 -10.11
N ARG A 282 20.38 -19.62 -9.63
CA ARG A 282 20.56 -20.83 -10.44
C ARG A 282 19.25 -21.64 -10.48
N PRO A 283 18.84 -22.16 -11.65
CA PRO A 283 17.71 -23.07 -11.72
C PRO A 283 17.96 -24.33 -10.87
N LEU A 284 17.00 -24.69 -9.99
CA LEU A 284 17.09 -25.84 -9.07
C LEU A 284 17.51 -27.13 -9.78
N ARG A 285 16.88 -27.41 -10.92
CA ARG A 285 17.18 -28.57 -11.76
C ARG A 285 18.67 -28.68 -12.08
N LYS A 286 19.22 -27.60 -12.65
CA LYS A 286 20.62 -27.55 -13.07
C LYS A 286 21.57 -27.68 -11.88
N ALA A 287 21.26 -27.04 -10.75
CA ALA A 287 22.06 -27.15 -9.54
C ALA A 287 22.10 -28.58 -8.99
N LEU A 288 20.96 -29.28 -8.95
CA LEU A 288 20.86 -30.67 -8.51
C LEU A 288 21.59 -31.64 -9.44
N GLU A 289 21.42 -31.49 -10.75
CA GLU A 289 22.08 -32.32 -11.76
C GLU A 289 23.61 -32.19 -11.67
N GLU A 290 24.12 -30.95 -11.60
CA GLU A 290 25.55 -30.70 -11.45
C GLU A 290 26.10 -31.25 -10.13
N HIS A 291 25.37 -31.09 -9.02
CA HIS A 291 25.81 -31.59 -7.73
C HIS A 291 25.83 -33.12 -7.67
N CYS A 292 24.84 -33.78 -8.25
CA CYS A 292 24.83 -35.25 -8.39
C CYS A 292 26.02 -35.74 -9.20
N ALA A 293 26.35 -35.06 -10.31
CA ALA A 293 27.50 -35.38 -11.14
C ALA A 293 28.84 -35.15 -10.40
N GLU A 294 28.95 -34.06 -9.64
CA GLU A 294 30.13 -33.75 -8.84
C GLU A 294 30.39 -34.80 -7.76
N VAL A 295 29.34 -35.23 -7.05
CA VAL A 295 29.42 -36.29 -6.04
C VAL A 295 29.81 -37.62 -6.68
N ALA A 296 29.20 -37.99 -7.82
CA ALA A 296 29.54 -39.21 -8.54
C ALA A 296 31.03 -39.23 -8.95
N ASN A 297 31.52 -38.12 -9.49
CA ASN A 297 32.92 -38.00 -9.93
C ASN A 297 33.91 -38.05 -8.76
N ARG A 298 33.59 -37.42 -7.63
CA ARG A 298 34.51 -37.35 -6.48
C ARG A 298 34.59 -38.66 -5.71
N THR A 299 33.49 -39.41 -5.63
CA THR A 299 33.36 -40.56 -4.72
C THR A 299 33.37 -41.91 -5.44
N GLY A 300 33.14 -41.93 -6.76
CA GLY A 300 32.96 -43.15 -7.53
C GLY A 300 31.60 -43.84 -7.31
N LEU A 301 30.69 -43.24 -6.53
CA LEU A 301 29.31 -43.72 -6.38
C LEU A 301 28.52 -43.56 -7.69
N LYS A 302 27.65 -44.53 -8.00
CA LYS A 302 26.64 -44.36 -9.05
C LYS A 302 25.50 -43.47 -8.53
N VAL A 303 25.50 -42.18 -8.88
CA VAL A 303 24.44 -41.24 -8.48
C VAL A 303 23.47 -41.02 -9.65
N SER A 304 22.17 -41.25 -9.45
CA SER A 304 21.11 -40.93 -10.42
C SER A 304 20.22 -39.78 -9.95
N CYS A 305 19.87 -38.87 -10.85
CA CYS A 305 19.01 -37.71 -10.56
C CYS A 305 17.73 -37.79 -11.41
N GLU A 306 16.57 -37.88 -10.76
CA GLU A 306 15.25 -38.03 -11.39
C GLU A 306 14.34 -36.86 -10.98
N LEU A 307 14.15 -35.88 -11.87
CA LEU A 307 13.52 -34.61 -11.53
C LEU A 307 12.27 -34.35 -12.38
N VAL A 308 11.11 -34.18 -11.75
CA VAL A 308 9.84 -33.83 -12.42
C VAL A 308 9.91 -32.51 -13.20
N GLU A 309 9.15 -32.39 -14.28
CA GLU A 309 9.00 -31.12 -15.00
C GLU A 309 8.28 -30.06 -14.16
N GLY A 310 8.60 -28.78 -14.37
CA GLY A 310 7.93 -27.67 -13.67
C GLY A 310 8.56 -27.25 -12.34
N LEU A 311 9.77 -27.72 -12.03
CA LEU A 311 10.56 -27.22 -10.89
C LEU A 311 10.82 -25.71 -10.98
N GLU A 312 10.78 -25.14 -12.18
CA GLU A 312 10.92 -23.71 -12.45
C GLU A 312 9.71 -22.90 -11.93
N ARG A 313 8.58 -23.55 -11.65
CA ARG A 313 7.37 -22.92 -11.11
C ARG A 313 7.35 -22.87 -9.57
N LEU A 314 8.33 -23.49 -8.91
CA LEU A 314 8.44 -23.48 -7.46
C LEU A 314 8.80 -22.08 -6.96
N SER A 315 8.28 -21.70 -5.79
CA SER A 315 8.73 -20.48 -5.14
C SER A 315 10.22 -20.57 -4.79
N PRO A 316 10.99 -19.46 -4.83
CA PRO A 316 12.42 -19.47 -4.51
C PRO A 316 12.74 -20.08 -3.14
N ALA A 317 11.87 -19.86 -2.15
CA ALA A 317 12.02 -20.44 -0.81
C ALA A 317 11.92 -21.97 -0.81
N VAL A 318 10.95 -22.54 -1.55
CA VAL A 318 10.81 -24.00 -1.67
C VAL A 318 11.99 -24.59 -2.43
N ALA A 319 12.44 -23.93 -3.49
CA ALA A 319 13.60 -24.38 -4.26
C ALA A 319 14.88 -24.42 -3.43
N GLU A 320 15.14 -23.39 -2.61
CA GLU A 320 16.28 -23.34 -1.68
C GLU A 320 16.22 -24.46 -0.64
N VAL A 321 15.04 -24.75 -0.09
CA VAL A 321 14.86 -25.86 0.87
C VAL A 321 15.16 -27.20 0.23
N LEU A 322 14.60 -27.49 -0.96
CA LEU A 322 14.85 -28.74 -1.68
C LEU A 322 16.33 -28.91 -2.03
N TRP A 323 17.00 -27.82 -2.44
CA TRP A 323 18.44 -27.79 -2.68
C TRP A 323 19.25 -28.16 -1.43
N ARG A 324 18.93 -27.58 -0.28
CA ARG A 324 19.58 -27.87 1.01
C ARG A 324 19.37 -29.32 1.44
N VAL A 325 18.15 -29.84 1.29
CA VAL A 325 17.81 -31.23 1.63
C VAL A 325 18.59 -32.21 0.77
N ALA A 326 18.68 -31.97 -0.54
CA ALA A 326 19.43 -32.83 -1.45
C ALA A 326 20.94 -32.82 -1.15
N GLN A 327 21.52 -31.65 -0.86
CA GLN A 327 22.93 -31.55 -0.46
C GLN A 327 23.23 -32.37 0.80
N GLU A 328 22.44 -32.21 1.86
CA GLU A 328 22.69 -32.95 3.10
C GLU A 328 22.40 -34.45 2.95
N GLY A 329 21.37 -34.81 2.19
CA GLY A 329 21.04 -36.20 1.88
C GLY A 329 22.17 -36.92 1.15
N LEU A 330 22.72 -36.30 0.09
CA LEU A 330 23.88 -36.84 -0.65
C LEU A 330 25.13 -36.89 0.23
N ALA A 331 25.39 -35.86 1.02
CA ALA A 331 26.52 -35.84 1.93
C ALA A 331 26.42 -36.95 3.00
N ASN A 332 25.21 -37.25 3.48
CA ASN A 332 24.97 -38.37 4.39
C ASN A 332 25.15 -39.73 3.70
N ALA A 333 24.71 -39.87 2.44
CA ALA A 333 24.93 -41.08 1.66
C ALA A 333 26.43 -41.35 1.46
N GLU A 334 27.22 -40.33 1.09
CA GLU A 334 28.67 -40.39 0.98
C GLU A 334 29.33 -40.82 2.31
N ARG A 335 28.87 -40.26 3.43
CA ARG A 335 29.51 -40.45 4.75
C ARG A 335 29.15 -41.76 5.44
N HIS A 336 27.92 -42.25 5.30
CA HIS A 336 27.38 -43.28 6.20
C HIS A 336 26.87 -44.54 5.50
N SER A 337 26.49 -44.46 4.22
CA SER A 337 25.71 -45.56 3.61
C SER A 337 26.53 -46.81 3.27
N ARG A 338 27.84 -46.67 3.01
CA ARG A 338 28.66 -47.70 2.31
C ARG A 338 28.00 -48.23 1.02
N ALA A 339 27.06 -47.48 0.44
CA ALA A 339 26.29 -47.92 -0.70
C ALA A 339 27.09 -47.76 -2.01
N GLY A 340 26.86 -48.66 -2.97
CA GLY A 340 27.43 -48.54 -4.32
C GLY A 340 26.67 -47.57 -5.23
N ALA A 341 25.48 -47.10 -4.81
CA ALA A 341 24.64 -46.20 -5.59
C ALA A 341 23.78 -45.30 -4.69
N ALA A 342 23.43 -44.12 -5.19
CA ALA A 342 22.51 -43.15 -4.57
C ALA A 342 21.53 -42.59 -5.62
N ARG A 343 20.28 -42.31 -5.21
CA ARG A 343 19.25 -41.72 -6.08
C ARG A 343 18.68 -40.47 -5.42
N VAL A 344 18.61 -39.39 -6.17
CA VAL A 344 17.88 -38.16 -5.82
C VAL A 344 16.65 -38.07 -6.72
N SER A 345 15.45 -38.03 -6.13
CA SER A 345 14.21 -37.92 -6.88
C SER A 345 13.29 -36.84 -6.32
N ILE A 346 12.77 -35.97 -7.19
CA ILE A 346 11.71 -35.00 -6.83
C ILE A 346 10.47 -35.32 -7.65
N GLN A 347 9.38 -35.62 -6.95
CA GLN A 347 8.09 -35.97 -7.53
C GLN A 347 7.00 -35.08 -6.94
N THR A 348 6.00 -34.74 -7.76
CA THR A 348 4.75 -34.12 -7.28
C THR A 348 3.76 -35.22 -6.93
N GLU A 349 3.39 -35.32 -5.67
CA GLU A 349 2.25 -36.16 -5.30
C GLU A 349 0.98 -35.40 -5.65
N ALA A 350 0.16 -35.94 -6.55
CA ALA A 350 -1.15 -35.37 -6.82
C ALA A 350 -1.96 -35.51 -5.55
N ASP A 351 -2.37 -34.39 -4.97
CA ASP A 351 -3.22 -34.35 -3.79
C ASP A 351 -4.51 -35.11 -4.12
N SER A 352 -4.61 -36.34 -3.64
CA SER A 352 -5.77 -37.20 -3.86
C SER A 352 -6.85 -36.82 -2.84
N MET A 353 -7.22 -35.54 -2.84
CA MET A 353 -8.32 -35.00 -2.05
C MET A 353 -9.22 -34.13 -2.92
N SER A 354 -10.33 -34.77 -3.32
CA SER A 354 -11.58 -34.23 -3.87
C SER A 354 -11.59 -33.72 -5.32
N GLY A 355 -12.26 -34.50 -6.16
CA GLY A 355 -12.64 -34.12 -7.51
C GLY A 355 -13.72 -33.04 -7.54
N GLY A 356 -13.66 -32.22 -8.60
CA GLY A 356 -14.65 -31.20 -8.91
C GLY A 356 -14.22 -30.40 -10.14
N SER A 357 -14.62 -30.91 -11.31
CA SER A 357 -14.48 -30.46 -12.70
C SER A 357 -13.90 -29.06 -13.02
N PRO A 358 -13.07 -28.95 -14.09
CA PRO A 358 -12.74 -27.68 -14.71
C PRO A 358 -13.93 -27.16 -15.53
N GLN A 359 -14.33 -25.91 -15.31
CA GLN A 359 -15.11 -25.15 -16.30
C GLN A 359 -14.34 -23.89 -16.70
N VAL A 360 -13.97 -23.90 -17.98
CA VAL A 360 -13.86 -22.82 -18.99
C VAL A 360 -12.96 -21.63 -18.69
#